data_AF-A0A4P6U0C5-F1
#
_entry.id   AF-A0A4P6U0C5-F1
#
_cell.length_a   1.000
_cell.length_b   1.000
_cell.length_c   1.000
_cell.angle_alpha   90.00
_cell.angle_beta   90.00
_cell.angle_gamma   90.00
#
_symmetry.space_group_name_H-M   'P 1'
#
loop_
_entity.id
_entity.type
_entity.pdbx_description
1 polymer ?
#
loop_
_entity_poly.entity_id
_entity_poly.type
_entity_poly.pdbx_seq_one_letter_code
_entity_poly.pdbx_strand_id
1 'polypeptide(L)'
;MTYQETFSSPPAESGDDEAEYAVRQYNALIEKSKAAIEKHNAAAREETERYELLIAYREEALSLVGMQSRLQAMNEHAREHGIFSSSPPAPPVALRVVPDPQTTRTTSPAAAEPEECTVPPATDAGHPSAEIIIRSKKQQEILNVIAQRPDPPWGSEDLARALCIPQAPQARKSLRNSLQALSISGALERITREDDRHVYYRPRMNWKFA
;
A
#
# COMPACT_ATOMS: atom_id res chain seq x y z
N MET A 1 -72.33 11.09 55.50
CA MET A 1 -70.96 11.61 55.39
C MET A 1 -70.28 10.86 54.27
N THR A 2 -70.01 11.53 53.15
CA THR A 2 -69.33 10.96 51.97
C THR A 2 -67.84 11.23 52.10
N TYR A 3 -67.04 10.16 52.20
CA TYR A 3 -65.58 10.23 52.11
C TYR A 3 -65.19 10.43 50.65
N GLN A 4 -64.52 11.54 50.36
CA GLN A 4 -63.92 11.83 49.06
C GLN A 4 -62.43 11.51 49.18
N GLU A 5 -62.01 10.34 48.70
CA GLU A 5 -60.60 9.97 48.57
C GLU A 5 -59.99 10.77 47.41
N THR A 6 -59.13 11.72 47.74
CA THR A 6 -58.24 12.35 46.77
C THR A 6 -57.08 11.39 46.49
N PHE A 7 -57.17 10.65 45.37
CA PHE A 7 -56.02 9.94 44.81
C PHE A 7 -55.01 10.98 44.31
N SER A 8 -53.92 11.12 45.04
CA SER A 8 -52.73 11.84 44.59
C SER A 8 -51.87 10.85 43.80
N SER A 9 -51.89 10.94 42.47
CA SER A 9 -50.98 10.17 41.62
C SER A 9 -49.53 10.62 41.85
N PRO A 10 -48.55 9.71 41.95
CA PRO A 10 -47.15 10.07 42.00
C PRO A 10 -46.69 10.65 40.65
N PRO A 11 -45.75 11.62 40.63
CA PRO A 11 -45.27 12.21 39.38
C PRO A 11 -44.47 11.19 38.57
N ALA A 12 -44.79 11.07 37.29
CA ALA A 12 -44.15 10.18 36.32
C ALA A 12 -42.95 10.86 35.62
N GLU A 13 -41.97 11.37 36.38
CA GLU A 13 -40.86 12.18 35.84
C GLU A 13 -39.48 11.71 36.33
N SER A 14 -39.06 10.48 36.01
CA SER A 14 -37.70 10.02 36.41
C SER A 14 -37.00 9.08 35.43
N GLY A 15 -37.71 8.46 34.49
CA GLY A 15 -37.09 7.48 33.56
C GLY A 15 -36.41 8.13 32.36
N ASP A 16 -36.98 9.21 31.83
CA ASP A 16 -36.48 9.86 30.62
C ASP A 16 -35.17 10.62 30.86
N ASP A 17 -35.02 11.24 32.04
CA ASP A 17 -33.79 11.95 32.44
C ASP A 17 -32.59 11.01 32.67
N GLU A 18 -32.85 9.79 33.16
CA GLU A 18 -31.80 8.79 33.39
C GLU A 18 -31.28 8.23 32.05
N ALA A 19 -32.18 7.99 31.09
CA ALA A 19 -31.82 7.56 29.75
C ALA A 19 -31.01 8.64 29.01
N GLU A 20 -31.41 9.91 29.09
CA GLU A 20 -30.64 11.01 28.51
C GLU A 20 -29.26 11.15 29.12
N TYR A 21 -29.15 11.00 30.44
CA TYR A 21 -27.86 11.03 31.13
C TYR A 21 -26.94 9.90 30.66
N ALA A 22 -27.47 8.68 30.56
CA ALA A 22 -26.73 7.52 30.06
C ALA A 22 -26.25 7.74 28.61
N VAL A 23 -27.09 8.27 27.73
CA VAL A 23 -26.72 8.61 26.35
C VAL A 23 -25.56 9.63 26.32
N ARG A 24 -25.61 10.67 27.15
CA ARG A 24 -24.52 11.66 27.25
C ARG A 24 -23.20 11.04 27.73
N GLN A 25 -23.26 10.13 28.71
CA GLN A 25 -22.07 9.40 29.18
C GLN A 25 -21.46 8.50 28.10
N TYR A 26 -22.29 7.73 27.38
CA TYR A 26 -21.80 6.90 26.29
C TYR A 26 -21.24 7.73 25.14
N ASN A 27 -21.88 8.85 24.79
CA ASN A 27 -21.35 9.77 23.78
C ASN A 27 -19.97 10.31 24.20
N ALA A 28 -19.78 10.69 25.47
CA ALA A 28 -18.48 11.13 25.97
C ALA A 28 -17.41 10.03 25.89
N LEU A 29 -17.77 8.77 26.19
CA LEU A 29 -16.87 7.62 26.06
C LEU A 29 -16.53 7.31 24.60
N ILE A 30 -17.51 7.41 23.70
CA ILE A 30 -17.32 7.24 22.25
C ILE A 30 -16.34 8.29 21.73
N GLU A 31 -16.54 9.57 22.07
CA GLU A 31 -15.63 10.65 21.64
C GLU A 31 -14.22 10.45 22.21
N LYS A 32 -14.10 10.04 23.48
CA LYS A 32 -12.81 9.69 24.08
C LYS A 32 -12.13 8.53 23.34
N SER A 33 -12.90 7.51 22.94
CA SER A 33 -12.39 6.38 22.17
C SER A 33 -11.96 6.80 20.76
N LYS A 34 -12.72 7.67 20.08
CA LYS A 34 -12.37 8.21 18.77
C LYS A 34 -11.06 8.98 18.83
N ALA A 35 -10.90 9.88 19.81
CA ALA A 35 -9.67 10.63 20.01
C ALA A 35 -8.45 9.72 20.26
N ALA A 36 -8.63 8.63 21.01
CA ALA A 36 -7.58 7.64 21.22
C ALA A 36 -7.20 6.92 19.91
N ILE A 37 -8.19 6.51 19.10
CA ILE A 37 -7.98 5.88 17.80
C ILE A 37 -7.23 6.82 16.87
N GLU A 38 -7.62 8.08 16.79
CA GLU A 38 -6.94 9.09 15.97
C GLU A 38 -5.49 9.28 16.38
N LYS A 39 -5.22 9.37 17.68
CA LYS A 39 -3.86 9.44 18.23
C LYS A 39 -3.02 8.22 17.84
N HIS A 40 -3.57 7.01 17.98
CA HIS A 40 -2.86 5.78 17.59
C HIS A 40 -2.61 5.72 16.08
N ASN A 41 -3.58 6.15 15.27
CA ASN A 41 -3.42 6.22 13.82
C ASN A 41 -2.35 7.23 13.41
N ALA A 42 -2.29 8.40 14.05
CA ALA A 42 -1.25 9.39 13.82
C ALA A 42 0.15 8.83 14.12
N ALA A 43 0.32 8.17 15.28
CA ALA A 43 1.58 7.53 15.65
C ALA A 43 1.97 6.41 14.66
N ALA A 44 0.99 5.62 14.18
CA ALA A 44 1.24 4.57 13.20
C ALA A 44 1.67 5.13 11.83
N ARG A 45 1.11 6.27 11.40
CA ARG A 45 1.55 6.98 10.19
C ARG A 45 2.99 7.47 10.33
N GLU A 46 3.32 8.12 11.44
CA GLU A 46 4.67 8.62 11.71
C GLU A 46 5.71 7.48 11.67
N GLU A 47 5.39 6.33 12.27
CA GLU A 47 6.29 5.17 12.24
C GLU A 47 6.40 4.55 10.83
N THR A 48 5.33 4.61 10.04
CA THR A 48 5.35 4.16 8.64
C THR A 48 6.25 5.06 7.79
N GLU A 49 6.14 6.39 7.94
CA GLU A 49 7.01 7.37 7.26
C GLU A 49 8.48 7.16 7.62
N ARG A 50 8.79 6.94 8.90
CA ARG A 50 10.16 6.61 9.36
C ARG A 50 10.68 5.32 8.72
N TYR A 51 9.85 4.29 8.65
CA TYR A 51 10.22 3.02 8.02
C TYR A 51 10.51 3.18 6.52
N GLU A 52 9.68 3.94 5.80
CA GLU A 52 9.89 4.24 4.38
C GLU A 52 11.17 5.03 4.13
N LEU A 53 11.47 6.03 4.98
CA LEU A 53 12.72 6.77 4.92
C LEU A 53 13.95 5.87 5.14
N LEU A 54 13.87 4.93 6.09
CA LEU A 54 14.95 3.97 6.33
C LEU A 54 15.16 3.01 5.14
N ILE A 55 14.09 2.63 4.44
CA ILE A 55 14.21 1.87 3.18
C ILE A 55 14.95 2.70 2.14
N ALA A 56 14.55 3.95 1.93
CA ALA A 56 15.20 4.83 0.95
C ALA A 56 16.69 4.99 1.24
N TYR A 57 17.08 5.24 2.49
CA TYR A 57 18.49 5.32 2.89
C TYR A 57 19.24 4.00 2.71
N ARG A 58 18.58 2.87 2.98
CA ARG A 58 19.19 1.55 2.74
C ARG A 58 19.43 1.31 1.25
N GLU A 59 18.50 1.69 0.39
CA GLU A 59 18.63 1.56 -1.06
C GLU A 59 19.72 2.48 -1.62
N GLU A 60 19.78 3.73 -1.14
CA GLU A 60 20.88 4.66 -1.46
C GLU A 60 22.22 4.09 -1.03
N ALA A 61 22.34 3.60 0.21
CA ALA A 61 23.56 2.98 0.71
C ALA A 61 23.97 1.75 -0.13
N LEU A 62 23.01 0.90 -0.51
CA LEU A 62 23.25 -0.24 -1.40
C LEU A 62 23.74 0.19 -2.79
N SER A 63 23.24 1.30 -3.32
CA SER A 63 23.71 1.84 -4.61
C SER A 63 25.19 2.24 -4.58
N LEU A 64 25.70 2.65 -3.41
CA LEU A 64 27.09 3.03 -3.19
C LEU A 64 28.01 1.83 -2.91
N VAL A 65 27.47 0.65 -2.61
CA VAL A 65 28.27 -0.55 -2.34
C VAL A 65 29.08 -0.92 -3.59
N GLY A 66 30.41 -1.01 -3.43
CA GLY A 66 31.34 -1.34 -4.51
C GLY A 66 31.67 -0.17 -5.44
N MET A 67 31.12 1.03 -5.22
CA MET A 67 31.47 2.23 -6.00
C MET A 67 32.97 2.56 -5.85
N GLN A 68 33.54 2.43 -4.65
CA GLN A 68 34.96 2.70 -4.42
C GLN A 68 35.86 1.76 -5.22
N SER A 69 35.57 0.46 -5.21
CA SER A 69 36.33 -0.54 -5.98
C SER A 69 36.18 -0.31 -7.49
N ARG A 70 34.99 0.09 -7.94
CA ARG A 70 34.74 0.44 -9.36
C ARG A 70 35.50 1.71 -9.78
N LEU A 71 35.54 2.73 -8.93
CA LEU A 71 36.31 3.96 -9.15
C LEU A 71 37.82 3.68 -9.16
N GLN A 72 38.31 2.81 -8.29
CA GLN A 72 39.72 2.38 -8.28
C GLN A 72 40.07 1.65 -9.58
N ALA A 73 39.27 0.66 -10.00
CA ALA A 73 39.48 -0.06 -11.26
C ALA A 73 39.43 0.87 -12.48
N MET A 74 38.48 1.83 -12.49
CA MET A 74 38.39 2.83 -13.54
C MET A 74 39.63 3.74 -13.58
N ASN A 75 40.12 4.20 -12.43
CA ASN A 75 41.32 5.03 -12.34
C ASN A 75 42.59 4.25 -12.75
N GLU A 76 42.68 2.97 -12.39
CA GLU A 76 43.78 2.10 -12.80
C GLU A 76 43.79 1.89 -14.31
N HIS A 77 42.64 1.56 -14.91
CA HIS A 77 42.47 1.47 -16.36
C HIS A 77 42.78 2.80 -17.07
N ALA A 78 42.30 3.93 -16.52
CA ALA A 78 42.63 5.26 -17.07
C ALA A 78 44.14 5.53 -17.03
N ARG A 79 44.83 5.12 -15.96
CA ARG A 79 46.29 5.25 -15.83
C ARG A 79 47.04 4.37 -16.82
N GLU A 80 46.60 3.13 -17.02
CA GLU A 80 47.17 2.19 -18.01
C GLU A 80 47.05 2.74 -19.44
N HIS A 81 45.96 3.45 -19.73
CA HIS A 81 45.72 4.08 -21.03
C HIS A 81 46.24 5.53 -21.13
N GLY A 82 47.01 6.01 -20.15
CA GLY A 82 47.61 7.35 -20.16
C GLY A 82 46.60 8.51 -20.09
N ILE A 83 45.36 8.24 -19.68
CA ILE A 83 44.31 9.24 -19.47
C ILE A 83 44.50 9.82 -18.06
N PHE A 84 45.42 10.78 -17.94
CA PHE A 84 45.58 11.53 -16.70
C PHE A 84 44.46 12.58 -16.61
N SER A 85 43.61 12.46 -15.59
CA SER A 85 42.74 13.58 -15.17
C SER A 85 43.58 14.62 -14.43
N SER A 86 44.50 15.27 -15.14
CA SER A 86 45.13 16.50 -14.70
C SER A 86 44.40 17.68 -15.33
N SER A 87 43.11 17.83 -15.01
CA SER A 87 42.43 19.09 -15.23
C SER A 87 42.35 19.80 -13.88
N PRO A 88 42.94 21.02 -13.72
CA PRO A 88 42.73 21.80 -12.51
C PRO A 88 41.23 22.06 -12.34
N PRO A 89 40.71 22.16 -11.09
CA PRO A 89 39.29 22.38 -10.87
C PRO A 89 38.87 23.65 -11.61
N ALA A 90 38.01 23.48 -12.62
CA ALA A 90 37.38 24.60 -13.30
C ALA A 90 36.63 25.43 -12.24
N PRO A 91 36.78 26.76 -12.23
CA PRO A 91 36.05 27.60 -11.27
C PRO A 91 34.54 27.36 -11.43
N PRO A 92 33.77 27.40 -10.34
CA PRO A 92 32.34 27.13 -10.40
C PRO A 92 31.67 28.11 -11.36
N VAL A 93 31.04 27.57 -12.40
CA VAL A 93 30.21 28.35 -13.31
C VAL A 93 28.99 28.80 -12.51
N ALA A 94 28.98 30.07 -12.10
CA ALA A 94 27.79 30.69 -11.55
C ALA A 94 26.75 30.82 -12.66
N LEU A 95 25.71 29.98 -12.64
CA LEU A 95 24.52 30.16 -13.45
C LEU A 95 23.86 31.48 -13.04
N ARG A 96 24.07 32.53 -13.84
CA ARG A 96 23.29 33.76 -13.74
C ARG A 96 21.87 33.46 -14.20
N VAL A 97 20.96 33.32 -13.24
CA VAL A 97 19.52 33.42 -13.49
C VAL A 97 19.24 34.85 -13.93
N VAL A 98 18.89 35.03 -15.21
CA VAL A 98 18.30 36.26 -15.72
C VAL A 98 16.80 36.20 -15.41
N PRO A 99 16.23 37.13 -14.63
CA PRO A 99 14.78 37.23 -14.49
C PRO A 99 14.20 37.97 -15.70
N ASP A 100 13.30 37.34 -16.45
CA ASP A 100 12.54 38.00 -17.50
C ASP A 100 11.19 38.49 -16.95
N PRO A 101 10.91 39.81 -16.92
CA PRO A 101 9.68 40.36 -16.38
C PRO A 101 8.54 40.35 -17.41
N GLN A 102 7.41 39.77 -17.00
CA GLN A 102 6.03 40.13 -17.33
C GLN A 102 5.68 40.52 -18.78
N THR A 103 4.77 39.76 -19.39
CA THR A 103 3.71 40.36 -20.21
C THR A 103 2.38 39.62 -20.00
N THR A 104 1.46 40.30 -19.32
CA THR A 104 0.04 39.98 -19.17
C THR A 104 -0.81 40.60 -20.28
N ARG A 105 -1.75 39.83 -20.85
CA ARG A 105 -3.15 40.14 -21.25
C ARG A 105 -3.52 39.29 -22.47
N THR A 106 -4.31 38.22 -22.31
CA THR A 106 -5.78 38.17 -22.17
C THR A 106 -6.54 38.62 -23.42
N THR A 107 -7.13 37.66 -24.13
CA THR A 107 -8.57 37.60 -24.44
C THR A 107 -8.98 36.14 -24.70
N SER A 108 -9.87 35.61 -23.86
CA SER A 108 -10.73 34.47 -24.16
C SER A 108 -12.00 34.99 -24.85
N PRO A 109 -12.71 34.17 -25.66
CA PRO A 109 -13.92 33.60 -25.07
C PRO A 109 -14.31 32.19 -25.57
N ALA A 110 -15.01 31.50 -24.65
CA ALA A 110 -16.13 30.58 -24.85
C ALA A 110 -15.89 29.12 -25.32
N ALA A 111 -15.97 28.23 -24.32
CA ALA A 111 -16.83 27.04 -24.24
C ALA A 111 -16.63 25.87 -25.23
N ALA A 112 -15.98 24.80 -24.73
CA ALA A 112 -16.49 23.43 -24.77
C ALA A 112 -15.86 22.61 -23.63
N GLU A 113 -16.74 21.98 -22.85
CA GLU A 113 -16.63 20.82 -21.95
C GLU A 113 -15.24 20.18 -21.71
N PRO A 114 -14.81 19.92 -20.45
CA PRO A 114 -13.68 19.04 -20.20
C PRO A 114 -14.12 17.60 -20.39
N GLU A 115 -13.63 16.97 -21.45
CA GLU A 115 -13.71 15.52 -21.60
C GLU A 115 -13.11 14.84 -20.36
N GLU A 116 -13.92 13.93 -19.84
CA GLU A 116 -13.61 12.82 -18.96
C GLU A 116 -12.14 12.36 -19.11
N CYS A 117 -11.38 12.48 -18.02
CA CYS A 117 -10.12 11.79 -17.86
C CYS A 117 -10.44 10.29 -17.79
N THR A 118 -10.56 9.68 -18.97
CA THR A 118 -10.85 8.28 -19.17
C THR A 118 -9.62 7.51 -18.69
N VAL A 119 -9.74 6.92 -17.50
CA VAL A 119 -8.89 5.83 -17.03
C VAL A 119 -8.82 4.80 -18.16
N PRO A 120 -7.63 4.38 -18.64
CA PRO A 120 -7.60 3.39 -19.70
C PRO A 120 -8.26 2.11 -19.20
N PRO A 121 -9.24 1.54 -19.94
CA PRO A 121 -9.82 0.26 -19.58
C PRO A 121 -8.71 -0.80 -19.64
N ALA A 122 -8.64 -1.62 -18.59
CA ALA A 122 -7.85 -2.83 -18.59
C ALA A 122 -8.47 -3.81 -19.58
N THR A 123 -8.14 -3.65 -20.86
CA THR A 123 -8.54 -4.60 -21.90
C THR A 123 -7.59 -5.78 -21.83
N ASP A 124 -8.06 -6.80 -21.11
CA ASP A 124 -7.58 -8.17 -21.14
C ASP A 124 -7.66 -8.70 -22.58
N ALA A 125 -6.51 -8.76 -23.24
CA ALA A 125 -6.35 -9.45 -24.52
C ALA A 125 -5.08 -10.30 -24.45
N GLY A 126 -5.32 -11.59 -24.18
CA GLY A 126 -4.52 -12.75 -24.54
C GLY A 126 -3.10 -12.50 -25.02
N HIS A 127 -2.19 -12.18 -24.10
CA HIS A 127 -0.77 -12.35 -24.37
C HIS A 127 -0.40 -13.83 -24.20
N PRO A 128 0.34 -14.44 -25.14
CA PRO A 128 0.89 -15.78 -24.95
C PRO A 128 1.74 -15.75 -23.69
N SER A 129 1.36 -16.57 -22.72
CA SER A 129 1.84 -16.48 -21.35
C SER A 129 3.34 -16.79 -21.33
N ALA A 130 4.16 -15.75 -21.22
CA ALA A 130 5.60 -15.89 -21.04
C ALA A 130 5.85 -16.84 -19.86
N GLU A 131 6.77 -17.77 -20.05
CA GLU A 131 7.10 -18.77 -19.05
C GLU A 131 7.81 -18.11 -17.86
N ILE A 132 7.25 -18.26 -16.67
CA ILE A 132 7.73 -17.62 -15.44
C ILE A 132 8.60 -18.60 -14.66
N ILE A 133 9.83 -18.19 -14.37
CA ILE A 133 10.77 -18.99 -13.57
C ILE A 133 10.59 -18.65 -12.09
N ILE A 134 10.12 -19.62 -11.31
CA ILE A 134 9.99 -19.51 -9.86
C ILE A 134 11.21 -20.15 -9.19
N ARG A 135 11.93 -19.36 -8.39
CA ARG A 135 13.14 -19.83 -7.65
C ARG A 135 12.87 -20.06 -6.17
N SER A 136 11.79 -19.51 -5.62
CA SER A 136 11.47 -19.64 -4.20
C SER A 136 10.70 -20.92 -3.94
N LYS A 137 11.24 -21.76 -3.06
CA LYS A 137 10.55 -22.98 -2.58
C LYS A 137 9.17 -22.68 -1.99
N LYS A 138 9.03 -21.58 -1.25
CA LYS A 138 7.75 -21.16 -0.67
C LYS A 138 6.73 -20.79 -1.75
N GLN A 139 7.15 -20.12 -2.81
CA GLN A 139 6.28 -19.78 -3.93
C GLN A 139 5.87 -21.03 -4.72
N GLN A 140 6.80 -21.97 -4.92
CA GLN A 140 6.53 -23.26 -5.52
C GLN A 140 5.49 -24.06 -4.72
N GLU A 141 5.61 -24.11 -3.40
CA GLU A 141 4.64 -24.79 -2.52
C GLU A 141 3.24 -24.17 -2.66
N ILE A 142 3.12 -22.84 -2.67
CA ILE A 142 1.85 -22.13 -2.89
C ILE A 142 1.24 -22.52 -4.24
N LEU A 143 2.03 -22.44 -5.31
CA LEU A 143 1.57 -22.76 -6.66
C LEU A 143 1.16 -24.23 -6.81
N ASN A 144 1.91 -25.15 -6.19
CA ASN A 144 1.58 -26.57 -6.17
C ASN A 144 0.24 -26.84 -5.47
N VAL A 145 0.00 -26.21 -4.31
CA VAL A 145 -1.26 -26.37 -3.57
C VAL A 145 -2.45 -25.88 -4.39
N ILE A 146 -2.32 -24.72 -5.02
CA ILE A 146 -3.37 -24.14 -5.87
C ILE A 146 -3.58 -25.00 -7.14
N ALA A 147 -2.50 -25.50 -7.74
CA ALA A 147 -2.55 -26.33 -8.94
C ALA A 147 -3.21 -27.70 -8.69
N GLN A 148 -3.06 -28.26 -7.49
CA GLN A 148 -3.65 -29.55 -7.12
C GLN A 148 -5.17 -29.49 -6.91
N ARG A 149 -5.76 -28.32 -6.65
CA ARG A 149 -7.22 -28.15 -6.56
C ARG A 149 -7.62 -26.87 -7.31
N PRO A 150 -7.91 -26.98 -8.62
CA PRO A 150 -8.22 -25.81 -9.45
C PRO A 150 -9.59 -25.17 -9.18
N ASP A 151 -10.45 -25.78 -8.36
CA ASP A 151 -11.72 -25.23 -7.89
C ASP A 151 -11.62 -24.89 -6.39
N PRO A 152 -12.39 -23.96 -5.80
CA PRO A 152 -12.88 -22.63 -6.24
C PRO A 152 -11.77 -21.55 -6.12
N PRO A 153 -12.07 -20.25 -6.31
CA PRO A 153 -11.09 -19.19 -6.06
C PRO A 153 -10.47 -19.27 -4.66
N TRP A 154 -9.15 -19.28 -4.58
CA TRP A 154 -8.43 -19.47 -3.33
C TRP A 154 -8.27 -18.15 -2.58
N GLY A 155 -8.86 -18.05 -1.38
CA GLY A 155 -8.60 -16.92 -0.49
C GLY A 155 -7.23 -17.01 0.16
N SER A 156 -6.68 -15.87 0.58
CA SER A 156 -5.42 -15.86 1.34
C SER A 156 -5.49 -16.67 2.64
N GLU A 157 -6.68 -16.79 3.24
CA GLU A 157 -6.91 -17.59 4.43
C GLU A 157 -7.00 -19.10 4.14
N ASP A 158 -7.62 -19.49 3.03
CA ASP A 158 -7.70 -20.89 2.60
C ASP A 158 -6.32 -21.44 2.28
N LEU A 159 -5.48 -20.63 1.61
CA LEU A 159 -4.09 -20.99 1.32
C LEU A 159 -3.25 -21.13 2.58
N ALA A 160 -3.46 -20.25 3.55
CA ALA A 160 -2.77 -20.38 4.82
C ALA A 160 -3.18 -21.65 5.58
N ARG A 161 -4.47 -22.04 5.51
CA ARG A 161 -4.94 -23.31 6.09
C ARG A 161 -4.34 -24.51 5.36
N ALA A 162 -4.36 -24.53 4.03
CA ALA A 162 -3.82 -25.62 3.23
C ALA A 162 -2.30 -25.81 3.41
N LEU A 163 -1.55 -24.72 3.55
CA LEU A 163 -0.11 -24.72 3.78
C LEU A 163 0.28 -24.83 5.27
N CYS A 164 -0.68 -25.04 6.17
CA CYS A 164 -0.46 -25.09 7.62
C CYS A 164 0.29 -23.86 8.18
N ILE A 165 0.06 -22.68 7.60
CA ILE A 165 0.72 -21.43 8.01
C ILE A 165 0.04 -20.88 9.28
N PRO A 166 0.80 -20.64 10.36
CA PRO A 166 0.23 -20.16 11.62
C PRO A 166 -0.45 -18.79 11.44
N GLN A 167 -1.42 -18.49 12.31
CA GLN A 167 -2.10 -17.18 12.36
C GLN A 167 -1.19 -16.04 12.88
N ALA A 168 0.09 -16.30 13.11
CA ALA A 168 1.06 -15.29 13.51
C ALA A 168 1.15 -14.16 12.46
N PRO A 169 1.11 -12.88 12.85
CA PRO A 169 1.08 -11.74 11.91
C PRO A 169 2.22 -11.75 10.89
N GLN A 170 3.42 -12.14 11.31
CA GLN A 170 4.61 -12.21 10.44
C GLN A 170 4.48 -13.29 9.36
N ALA A 171 3.98 -14.47 9.72
CA ALA A 171 3.78 -15.57 8.78
C ALA A 171 2.72 -15.23 7.72
N ARG A 172 1.64 -14.57 8.15
CA ARG A 172 0.57 -14.07 7.26
C ARG A 172 1.05 -12.95 6.34
N LYS A 173 1.87 -12.01 6.85
CA LYS A 173 2.51 -10.98 6.01
C LYS A 173 3.40 -11.62 4.94
N SER A 174 4.21 -12.60 5.32
CA SER A 174 5.08 -13.31 4.38
C SER A 174 4.28 -14.05 3.29
N LEU A 175 3.15 -14.69 3.64
CA LEU A 175 2.25 -15.29 2.65
C LEU A 175 1.68 -14.26 1.68
N ARG A 176 1.16 -13.12 2.18
CA ARG A 176 0.62 -12.04 1.33
C ARG A 176 1.67 -11.50 0.38
N ASN A 177 2.90 -11.28 0.84
CA ASN A 177 4.01 -10.83 0.00
C ASN A 177 4.33 -11.85 -1.09
N SER A 178 4.32 -13.16 -0.78
CA SER A 178 4.52 -14.21 -1.78
C SER A 178 3.40 -14.24 -2.83
N LEU A 179 2.14 -14.08 -2.42
CA LEU A 179 0.99 -14.04 -3.34
C LEU A 179 1.01 -12.79 -4.22
N GLN A 180 1.38 -11.64 -3.67
CA GLN A 180 1.55 -10.41 -4.43
C GLN A 180 2.68 -10.54 -5.46
N ALA A 181 3.84 -11.07 -5.06
CA ALA A 181 4.95 -11.30 -5.98
C ALA A 181 4.57 -12.26 -7.11
N LEU A 182 3.82 -13.32 -6.80
CA LEU A 182 3.33 -14.27 -7.80
C LEU A 182 2.31 -13.64 -8.76
N SER A 183 1.43 -12.77 -8.26
CA SER A 183 0.49 -12.03 -9.09
C SER A 183 1.20 -11.03 -10.01
N ILE A 184 2.17 -10.26 -9.50
CA ILE A 184 2.97 -9.33 -10.30
C ILE A 184 3.77 -10.07 -11.36
N SER A 185 4.34 -11.22 -11.03
CA SER A 185 5.07 -12.04 -12.01
C SER A 185 4.18 -12.62 -13.10
N GLY A 186 2.86 -12.65 -12.90
CA GLY A 186 1.89 -13.23 -13.83
C GLY A 186 1.66 -14.73 -13.63
N ALA A 187 2.17 -15.34 -12.56
CA ALA A 187 1.98 -16.78 -12.27
C ALA A 187 0.61 -17.05 -11.63
N LEU A 188 0.08 -16.04 -10.93
CA LEU A 188 -1.26 -16.03 -10.37
C LEU A 188 -2.08 -14.87 -10.95
N GLU A 189 -3.35 -15.14 -11.20
CA GLU A 189 -4.37 -14.16 -11.48
C GLU A 189 -5.09 -13.78 -10.19
N ARG A 190 -5.27 -12.48 -9.96
CA ARG A 190 -5.98 -11.95 -8.80
C ARG A 190 -7.43 -11.68 -9.20
N ILE A 191 -8.37 -12.36 -8.55
CA ILE A 191 -9.81 -12.24 -8.81
C ILE A 191 -10.44 -11.49 -7.64
N THR A 192 -11.09 -10.37 -7.94
CA THR A 192 -11.96 -9.64 -7.00
C THR A 192 -13.40 -9.81 -7.46
N ARG A 193 -14.31 -10.08 -6.53
CA ARG A 193 -15.75 -10.19 -6.83
C ARG A 193 -16.41 -8.88 -6.40
N GLU A 194 -17.38 -8.39 -7.18
CA GLU A 194 -18.05 -7.11 -6.90
C GLU A 194 -18.79 -7.13 -5.54
N ASP A 195 -19.34 -8.27 -5.15
CA ASP A 195 -20.09 -8.45 -3.90
C ASP A 195 -19.22 -8.87 -2.70
N ASP A 196 -17.90 -9.06 -2.88
CA ASP A 196 -17.02 -9.60 -1.85
C ASP A 196 -15.73 -8.79 -1.70
N ARG A 197 -15.46 -8.38 -0.46
CA ARG A 197 -14.21 -7.67 -0.11
C ARG A 197 -12.99 -8.59 -0.12
N HIS A 198 -13.18 -9.91 -0.23
CA HIS A 198 -12.09 -10.86 -0.26
C HIS A 198 -11.41 -10.92 -1.64
N VAL A 199 -10.09 -11.09 -1.59
CA VAL A 199 -9.26 -11.28 -2.77
C VAL A 199 -8.99 -12.76 -2.94
N TYR A 200 -9.18 -13.23 -4.17
CA TYR A 200 -8.98 -14.60 -4.54
C TYR A 200 -7.86 -14.76 -5.57
N TYR A 201 -7.29 -15.96 -5.66
CA TYR A 201 -6.19 -16.27 -6.56
C TYR A 201 -6.49 -17.49 -7.43
N ARG A 202 -6.10 -17.43 -8.71
CA ARG A 202 -6.18 -18.52 -9.69
C ARG A 202 -4.82 -18.73 -10.36
N PRO A 203 -4.38 -19.98 -10.60
CA PRO A 203 -3.09 -20.22 -11.23
C PRO A 203 -3.18 -20.07 -12.75
N ARG A 204 -2.18 -19.45 -13.38
CA ARG A 204 -2.11 -19.34 -14.85
C ARG A 204 -1.32 -20.47 -15.53
N MET A 205 -0.76 -21.40 -14.75
CA MET A 205 -0.04 -22.61 -15.21
C MET A 205 1.09 -22.37 -16.22
N ASN A 206 1.60 -21.13 -16.29
CA ASN A 206 2.66 -20.68 -17.19
C ASN A 206 4.00 -20.56 -16.46
N TRP A 207 4.26 -21.41 -15.46
CA TRP A 207 5.41 -21.30 -14.59
C TRP A 207 6.20 -22.61 -14.51
N LYS A 208 7.52 -22.48 -14.34
CA LYS A 208 8.44 -23.58 -14.07
C LYS A 208 9.29 -23.26 -12.86
N PHE A 209 9.70 -24.32 -12.18
CA PHE A 209 10.68 -24.23 -11.10
C PHE A 209 12.09 -24.43 -11.67
N ALA A 210 13.05 -23.58 -11.29
CA ALA A 210 14.45 -23.66 -11.70
C ALA A 210 15.40 -23.66 -10.50
#